data_AF-A0A6P7FPI1-F1
#
_entry.id   AF-A0A6P7FPI1-F1
#
_cell.length_a   1.000
_cell.length_b   1.000
_cell.length_c   1.000
_cell.angle_alpha   90.00
_cell.angle_beta   90.00
_cell.angle_gamma   90.00
#
_symmetry.space_group_name_H-M   'P 1'
#
loop_
_entity.id
_entity.type
_entity.pdbx_description
1 polymer ?
#
loop_
_entity_poly.entity_id
_entity_poly.type
_entity_poly.pdbx_seq_one_letter_code
_entity_poly.pdbx_strand_id
1 'polypeptide(L)'
;MSKSRKTSPDPDEPIEEYTVEKIIDSRINASGVKEYLLKWIGYDHKDNTWEPEGHLDCPSLIKEYEMNKEKEKSKNKKKVEEKRGKDDKKTHGFDRGLEPEKIIGATDTSGSLMFLMKWVGTDEADLVPAKQANVKCPQVVIKFYEERLTWSAPPSEDYRN
;
A
#
# COMPACT_ATOMS: atom_id res chain seq x y z
N MET A 1 6.72 10.09 41.97
CA MET A 1 5.82 8.94 42.22
C MET A 1 5.35 8.41 40.89
N SER A 2 5.92 7.30 40.45
CA SER A 2 5.67 6.68 39.15
C SER A 2 4.33 5.94 39.20
N LYS A 3 3.33 6.39 38.45
CA LYS A 3 2.07 5.64 38.28
C LYS A 3 2.28 4.59 37.19
N SER A 4 2.37 3.33 37.61
CA SER A 4 2.38 2.14 36.74
C SER A 4 1.25 2.20 35.72
N ARG A 5 1.60 1.97 34.45
CA ARG A 5 0.63 1.57 33.43
C ARG A 5 0.14 0.16 33.77
N LYS A 6 -1.10 0.05 34.23
CA LYS A 6 -1.82 -1.23 34.25
C LYS A 6 -2.24 -1.54 32.81
N THR A 7 -1.66 -2.58 32.22
CA THR A 7 -2.07 -3.14 30.93
C THR A 7 -2.37 -4.61 31.12
N SER A 8 -3.57 -4.89 31.64
CA SER A 8 -4.27 -6.15 31.50
C SER A 8 -5.73 -5.85 31.82
N PRO A 9 -6.67 -6.11 30.90
CA PRO A 9 -8.09 -5.99 31.22
C PRO A 9 -8.44 -7.02 32.31
N ASP A 10 -9.27 -6.61 33.26
CA ASP A 10 -9.77 -7.48 34.32
C ASP A 10 -10.76 -8.48 33.71
N PRO A 11 -10.57 -9.80 33.85
CA PRO A 11 -11.46 -10.79 33.24
C PRO A 11 -12.90 -10.77 33.79
N ASP A 12 -13.15 -10.11 34.92
CA ASP A 12 -14.49 -9.95 35.50
C ASP A 12 -15.15 -8.60 35.12
N GLU A 13 -14.52 -7.76 34.29
CA GLU A 13 -15.19 -6.57 33.76
C GLU A 13 -16.24 -6.95 32.71
N PRO A 14 -17.48 -6.45 32.83
CA PRO A 14 -18.53 -6.72 31.86
C PRO A 14 -18.15 -6.13 30.50
N ILE A 15 -18.31 -6.93 29.43
CA ILE A 15 -18.14 -6.46 28.06
C ILE A 15 -19.27 -5.46 27.78
N GLU A 16 -18.91 -4.18 27.67
CA GLU A 16 -19.87 -3.13 27.34
C GLU A 16 -20.23 -3.22 25.85
N GLU A 17 -21.49 -3.53 25.56
CA GLU A 17 -22.02 -3.56 24.21
C GLU A 17 -22.48 -2.17 23.77
N TYR A 18 -21.93 -1.69 22.65
CA TYR A 18 -22.29 -0.40 22.06
C TYR A 18 -22.91 -0.59 20.68
N THR A 19 -23.89 0.24 20.33
CA THR A 19 -24.53 0.15 19.01
C THR A 19 -23.72 0.88 17.94
N VAL A 20 -23.36 0.16 16.88
CA VAL A 20 -22.65 0.71 15.72
C VAL A 20 -23.62 1.48 14.83
N GLU A 21 -23.31 2.74 14.55
CA GLU A 21 -24.03 3.56 13.57
C GLU A 21 -23.55 3.25 12.15
N LYS A 22 -22.23 3.21 11.96
CA LYS A 22 -21.62 3.04 10.63
C LYS A 22 -20.17 2.58 10.71
N ILE A 23 -19.73 1.79 9.73
CA ILE A 23 -18.32 1.51 9.48
C ILE A 23 -17.73 2.63 8.62
N ILE A 24 -16.72 3.30 9.17
CA ILE A 24 -16.06 4.45 8.54
C ILE A 24 -14.88 3.99 7.69
N ASP A 25 -14.06 3.09 8.23
CA ASP A 25 -12.87 2.60 7.54
C ASP A 25 -12.49 1.17 7.96
N SER A 26 -11.53 0.57 7.27
CA SER A 26 -10.97 -0.76 7.57
C SER A 26 -9.47 -0.81 7.29
N ARG A 27 -8.73 -1.48 8.18
CA ARG A 27 -7.29 -1.70 8.06
C ARG A 27 -6.91 -3.12 8.46
N ILE A 28 -5.69 -3.51 8.12
CA ILE A 28 -5.03 -4.70 8.66
C ILE A 28 -3.93 -4.20 9.59
N ASN A 29 -3.94 -4.62 10.86
CA ASN A 29 -2.91 -4.23 11.82
C ASN A 29 -1.62 -5.03 11.61
N ALA A 30 -0.56 -4.71 12.35
CA ALA A 30 0.76 -5.37 12.22
C ALA A 30 0.72 -6.88 12.49
N SER A 31 -0.29 -7.36 13.22
CA SER A 31 -0.52 -8.77 13.53
C SER A 31 -1.37 -9.49 12.46
N GLY A 32 -1.77 -8.80 11.39
CA GLY A 32 -2.59 -9.37 10.32
C GLY A 32 -4.09 -9.41 10.63
N VAL A 33 -4.52 -8.85 11.77
CA VAL A 33 -5.94 -8.82 12.15
C VAL A 33 -6.63 -7.65 11.47
N LYS A 34 -7.82 -7.93 10.94
CA LYS A 34 -8.68 -6.92 10.31
C LYS A 34 -9.43 -6.14 11.37
N GLU A 35 -9.34 -4.83 11.29
CA GLU A 35 -10.00 -3.89 12.19
C GLU A 35 -10.86 -2.93 11.37
N TYR A 36 -11.98 -2.51 11.96
CA TYR A 36 -12.88 -1.51 11.40
C TYR A 36 -12.95 -0.29 12.31
N LEU A 37 -12.89 0.89 11.70
CA LEU A 37 -13.13 2.16 12.40
C LEU A 37 -14.64 2.36 12.49
N LEU A 38 -15.19 2.36 13.70
CA LEU A 38 -16.62 2.45 13.92
C LEU A 38 -17.04 3.86 14.30
N LYS A 39 -18.19 4.29 13.77
CA LYS A 39 -18.97 5.41 14.30
C LYS A 39 -20.04 4.83 15.22
N TRP A 40 -19.99 5.21 16.49
CA TRP A 40 -20.95 4.76 17.51
C TRP A 40 -22.19 5.65 17.54
N ILE A 41 -23.37 5.06 17.76
CA ILE A 41 -24.63 5.82 17.85
C ILE A 41 -24.58 6.73 19.09
N GLY A 42 -24.86 8.02 18.91
CA GLY A 42 -24.92 9.00 20.00
C GLY A 42 -23.59 9.61 20.43
N TYR A 43 -22.47 9.19 19.83
CA TYR A 43 -21.13 9.73 20.10
C TYR A 43 -20.61 10.58 18.93
N ASP A 44 -19.57 11.38 19.16
CA ASP A 44 -18.96 12.20 18.10
C ASP A 44 -17.97 11.35 17.27
N HIS A 45 -17.57 11.85 16.09
CA HIS A 45 -16.52 11.21 15.29
C HIS A 45 -15.18 11.10 16.00
N LYS A 46 -14.93 11.94 17.01
CA LYS A 46 -13.72 11.87 17.86
C LYS A 46 -13.67 10.60 18.71
N ASP A 47 -14.82 10.01 18.99
CA ASP A 47 -14.95 8.79 19.80
C ASP A 47 -14.88 7.52 18.93
N ASN A 48 -14.62 7.65 17.63
CA ASN A 48 -14.48 6.50 16.74
C ASN A 48 -13.28 5.64 17.15
N THR A 49 -13.51 4.35 17.34
CA THR A 49 -12.47 3.38 17.72
C THR A 49 -12.25 2.33 16.63
N TRP A 50 -11.06 1.75 16.62
CA TRP A 50 -10.70 0.63 15.76
C TRP A 50 -11.00 -0.68 16.49
N GLU A 51 -12.03 -1.40 16.03
CA GLU A 51 -12.45 -2.66 16.63
C GLU A 51 -12.08 -3.84 15.73
N PRO A 52 -11.55 -4.95 16.29
CA PRO A 52 -11.29 -6.18 15.55
C PRO A 52 -12.56 -6.75 14.91
N GLU A 53 -12.46 -7.33 13.72
CA GLU A 53 -13.58 -8.00 13.04
C GLU A 53 -14.27 -9.05 13.91
N GLY A 54 -13.49 -9.78 14.74
CA GLY A 54 -14.02 -10.77 15.66
C GLY A 54 -14.84 -10.20 16.84
N HIS A 55 -14.78 -8.90 17.10
CA HIS A 55 -15.57 -8.23 18.14
C HIS A 55 -16.88 -7.64 17.59
N LEU A 56 -17.12 -7.71 16.27
CA LEU A 56 -18.27 -7.06 15.64
C LEU A 56 -19.41 -8.04 15.39
N ASP A 57 -20.58 -7.75 15.97
CA ASP A 57 -21.82 -8.43 15.64
C ASP A 57 -22.74 -7.56 14.76
N CYS A 58 -22.22 -7.12 13.60
CA CYS A 58 -22.96 -6.31 12.65
C CYS A 58 -22.69 -6.68 11.18
N PRO A 59 -22.98 -7.93 10.76
CA PRO A 59 -22.61 -8.46 9.45
C PRO A 59 -23.21 -7.67 8.27
N SER A 60 -24.37 -7.02 8.45
CA SER A 60 -24.99 -6.16 7.44
C SER A 60 -24.16 -4.91 7.13
N LEU A 61 -23.68 -4.21 8.17
CA LEU A 61 -22.87 -3.00 8.03
C LEU A 61 -21.50 -3.32 7.42
N ILE A 62 -20.90 -4.45 7.83
CA ILE A 62 -19.64 -4.96 7.26
C ILE A 62 -19.82 -5.20 5.76
N LYS A 63 -20.84 -5.96 5.38
CA LYS A 63 -21.10 -6.30 3.98
C LYS A 63 -21.34 -5.06 3.11
N GLU A 64 -22.11 -4.09 3.61
CA GLU A 64 -22.36 -2.84 2.87
C GLU A 64 -21.06 -2.06 2.64
N TYR A 65 -20.24 -1.91 3.68
CA TYR A 65 -18.97 -1.21 3.60
C TYR A 65 -18.02 -1.89 2.60
N GLU A 66 -17.87 -3.21 2.66
CA GLU A 66 -17.00 -3.96 1.75
C GLU A 66 -17.45 -3.86 0.30
N MET A 67 -18.75 -4.04 0.03
CA MET A 67 -19.31 -3.93 -1.31
C MET A 67 -19.06 -2.52 -1.90
N ASN A 68 -19.18 -1.48 -1.07
CA ASN A 68 -18.90 -0.12 -1.52
C ASN A 68 -17.40 0.09 -1.79
N LYS A 69 -16.52 -0.46 -0.94
CA LYS A 69 -15.06 -0.41 -1.14
C LYS A 69 -14.64 -1.11 -2.44
N GLU A 70 -15.26 -2.24 -2.79
CA GLU A 70 -15.01 -2.95 -4.05
C GLU A 70 -15.50 -2.17 -5.28
N LYS A 71 -16.68 -1.54 -5.19
CA LYS A 71 -17.21 -0.68 -6.26
C LYS A 71 -16.29 0.52 -6.50
N GLU A 72 -15.81 1.17 -5.45
CA GLU A 72 -14.89 2.30 -5.56
C GLU A 72 -13.52 1.88 -6.12
N LYS A 73 -12.97 0.73 -5.70
CA LYS A 73 -11.76 0.15 -6.32
C LYS A 73 -11.95 -0.08 -7.82
N SER A 74 -13.10 -0.62 -8.22
CA SER A 74 -13.43 -0.89 -9.62
C SER A 74 -13.58 0.39 -10.44
N LYS A 75 -14.23 1.43 -9.89
CA LYS A 75 -14.33 2.75 -10.52
C LYS A 75 -12.97 3.42 -10.64
N ASN A 76 -12.13 3.34 -9.61
CA ASN A 76 -10.79 3.94 -9.63
C ASN A 76 -9.88 3.22 -10.64
N LYS A 77 -9.99 1.89 -10.78
CA LYS A 77 -9.28 1.13 -11.81
C LYS A 77 -9.68 1.57 -13.22
N LYS A 78 -10.98 1.71 -13.49
CA LYS A 78 -11.48 2.25 -14.78
C LYS A 78 -11.02 3.68 -15.05
N LYS A 79 -11.00 4.54 -14.04
CA LYS A 79 -10.54 5.94 -14.17
C LYS A 79 -9.02 6.07 -14.42
N VAL A 80 -8.23 5.14 -13.88
CA VAL A 80 -6.78 5.03 -14.17
C VAL A 80 -6.54 4.49 -15.59
N GLU A 81 -7.35 3.53 -16.06
CA GLU A 81 -7.31 3.03 -17.45
C GLU A 81 -7.77 4.10 -18.46
N GLU A 82 -8.82 4.88 -18.17
CA GLU A 82 -9.28 5.99 -19.03
C GLU A 82 -8.29 7.17 -19.08
N LYS A 83 -7.57 7.45 -17.98
CA LYS A 83 -6.47 8.44 -18.00
C LYS A 83 -5.27 7.96 -18.81
N ARG A 84 -5.00 6.66 -18.87
CA ARG A 84 -4.00 6.09 -19.78
C ARG A 84 -4.40 6.28 -21.25
N GLY A 85 -5.69 6.13 -21.57
CA GLY A 85 -6.21 6.26 -22.94
C GLY A 85 -6.18 7.66 -23.56
N LYS A 86 -5.97 8.73 -22.77
CA LYS A 86 -5.95 10.12 -23.27
C LYS A 86 -4.54 10.66 -23.52
N ASP A 87 -3.50 9.96 -23.05
CA ASP A 87 -2.08 10.23 -23.31
C ASP A 87 -1.54 9.49 -24.54
N ASP A 88 -2.35 8.63 -25.18
CA ASP A 88 -2.02 7.80 -26.36
C ASP A 88 -1.64 8.59 -27.64
N LYS A 89 -1.57 9.92 -27.60
CA LYS A 89 -1.04 10.74 -28.71
C LYS A 89 0.43 11.12 -28.56
N LYS A 90 1.03 10.94 -27.38
CA LYS A 90 2.46 11.16 -27.18
C LYS A 90 3.12 9.79 -27.10
N THR A 91 4.02 9.50 -28.04
CA THR A 91 4.88 8.32 -27.93
C THR A 91 5.65 8.43 -26.61
N HIS A 92 5.56 7.42 -25.74
CA HIS A 92 6.23 7.39 -24.44
C HIS A 92 7.14 6.18 -24.35
N GLY A 93 8.11 6.22 -23.42
CA GLY A 93 9.01 5.10 -23.19
C GLY A 93 9.83 4.73 -24.43
N PHE A 94 9.96 3.44 -24.70
CA PHE A 94 10.73 2.97 -25.87
C PHE A 94 10.09 3.30 -27.22
N ASP A 95 8.80 3.66 -27.26
CA ASP A 95 8.12 3.99 -28.52
C ASP A 95 8.52 5.39 -29.02
N ARG A 96 9.22 6.17 -28.19
CA ARG A 96 9.89 7.42 -28.58
C ARG A 96 11.11 7.20 -29.49
N GLY A 97 11.61 5.96 -29.58
CA GLY A 97 12.84 5.65 -30.31
C GLY A 97 14.11 6.25 -29.70
N LEU A 98 14.06 6.69 -28.44
CA LEU A 98 15.22 7.21 -27.73
C LEU A 98 16.04 6.06 -27.14
N GLU A 99 17.35 6.26 -27.06
CA GLU A 99 18.23 5.32 -26.40
C GLU A 99 18.13 5.46 -24.87
N PRO A 100 18.05 4.34 -24.12
CA PRO A 100 18.01 4.38 -22.67
C PRO A 100 19.38 4.76 -22.10
N GLU A 101 19.43 5.79 -21.26
CA GLU A 101 20.67 6.26 -20.63
C GLU A 101 20.90 5.59 -19.27
N LYS A 102 19.92 5.67 -18.37
CA LYS A 102 20.02 5.13 -17.01
C LYS A 102 18.64 4.93 -16.39
N ILE A 103 18.48 3.88 -15.59
CA ILE A 103 17.32 3.77 -14.70
C ILE A 103 17.60 4.57 -13.43
N ILE A 104 16.75 5.56 -13.15
CA ILE A 104 16.93 6.46 -12.01
C ILE A 104 16.17 5.98 -10.77
N GLY A 105 15.13 5.17 -10.95
CA GLY A 105 14.35 4.60 -9.86
C GLY A 105 13.53 3.39 -10.29
N ALA A 106 12.97 2.71 -9.31
CA ALA A 106 12.04 1.61 -9.52
C ALA A 106 10.86 1.75 -8.56
N THR A 107 9.68 1.34 -9.02
CA THR A 107 8.46 1.30 -8.21
C THR A 107 7.70 0.02 -8.50
N ASP A 108 7.04 -0.53 -7.48
CA ASP A 108 6.07 -1.60 -7.67
C ASP A 108 4.67 -1.00 -7.75
N THR A 109 4.06 -1.09 -8.94
CA THR A 109 2.64 -0.77 -9.10
C THR A 109 1.86 -2.07 -9.22
N SER A 110 1.06 -2.41 -8.21
CA SER A 110 0.16 -3.58 -8.20
C SER A 110 0.86 -4.93 -8.46
N GLY A 111 2.07 -5.13 -7.94
CA GLY A 111 2.87 -6.34 -8.15
C GLY A 111 3.61 -6.37 -9.50
N SER A 112 3.61 -5.25 -10.23
CA SER A 112 4.37 -5.07 -11.47
C SER A 112 5.46 -4.04 -11.26
N LEU A 113 6.71 -4.50 -11.36
CA LEU A 113 7.90 -3.66 -11.29
C LEU A 113 8.00 -2.74 -12.52
N MET A 114 8.10 -1.45 -12.25
CA MET A 114 8.28 -0.38 -13.23
C MET A 114 9.60 0.34 -12.96
N PHE A 115 10.34 0.64 -14.02
CA PHE A 115 11.54 1.46 -13.98
C PHE A 115 11.23 2.89 -14.40
N LEU A 116 11.76 3.87 -13.69
CA LEU A 116 11.81 5.25 -14.16
C LEU A 116 13.08 5.41 -15.02
N MET A 117 12.90 5.49 -16.33
CA MET A 117 13.97 5.49 -17.34
C MET A 117 14.32 6.91 -17.76
N LYS A 118 15.61 7.27 -17.66
CA LYS A 118 16.18 8.47 -18.29
C LYS A 118 16.65 8.12 -19.70
N TRP A 119 16.35 8.99 -20.67
CA TRP A 119 16.68 8.81 -22.08
C TRP A 119 17.83 9.72 -22.50
N VAL A 120 18.63 9.27 -23.47
CA VAL A 120 19.72 10.08 -24.02
C VAL A 120 19.13 11.30 -24.74
N GLY A 121 19.68 12.48 -24.47
CA GLY A 121 19.32 13.72 -25.15
C GLY A 121 18.07 14.43 -24.63
N THR A 122 17.47 13.97 -23.53
CA THR A 122 16.35 14.65 -22.86
C THR A 122 16.43 14.49 -21.34
N ASP A 123 15.86 15.45 -20.62
CA ASP A 123 15.63 15.40 -19.18
C ASP A 123 14.30 14.74 -18.80
N GLU A 124 13.44 14.45 -19.79
CA GLU A 124 12.20 13.72 -19.59
C GLU A 124 12.48 12.25 -19.26
N ALA A 125 11.82 11.73 -18.21
CA ALA A 125 11.92 10.34 -17.80
C ALA A 125 10.55 9.66 -17.83
N ASP A 126 10.52 8.41 -18.28
CA ASP A 126 9.28 7.64 -18.48
C ASP A 126 9.24 6.41 -17.58
N LEU A 127 8.02 6.01 -17.16
CA LEU A 127 7.80 4.72 -16.52
C LEU A 127 7.74 3.61 -17.56
N VAL A 128 8.66 2.65 -17.44
CA VAL A 128 8.82 1.53 -18.36
C VAL A 128 8.67 0.21 -17.59
N PRO A 129 7.86 -0.75 -18.06
CA PRO A 129 7.78 -2.06 -17.43
C PRO A 129 9.15 -2.76 -17.39
N ALA A 130 9.53 -3.28 -16.22
CA ALA A 130 10.83 -3.96 -16.07
C ALA A 130 11.00 -5.09 -17.08
N LYS A 131 9.94 -5.86 -17.36
CA LYS A 131 9.93 -6.91 -18.38
C LYS A 131 10.37 -6.42 -19.77
N GLN A 132 9.98 -5.20 -20.15
CA GLN A 132 10.34 -4.62 -21.43
C GLN A 132 11.81 -4.15 -21.42
N ALA A 133 12.24 -3.49 -20.34
CA ALA A 133 13.61 -3.01 -20.19
C ALA A 133 14.64 -4.17 -20.14
N ASN A 134 14.29 -5.27 -19.48
CA ASN A 134 15.14 -6.47 -19.41
C ASN A 134 15.49 -7.04 -20.79
N VAL A 135 14.59 -6.87 -21.78
CA VAL A 135 14.81 -7.32 -23.15
C VAL A 135 15.51 -6.25 -23.98
N LYS A 136 15.06 -4.99 -23.90
CA LYS A 136 15.54 -3.92 -24.77
C LYS A 136 16.89 -3.32 -24.35
N CYS A 137 17.18 -3.24 -23.05
CA CYS A 137 18.42 -2.65 -22.53
C CYS A 137 18.95 -3.38 -21.28
N PRO A 138 19.24 -4.69 -21.37
CA PRO A 138 19.64 -5.51 -20.23
C PRO A 138 20.84 -4.96 -19.46
N GLN A 139 21.84 -4.38 -20.14
CA GLN A 139 23.03 -3.83 -19.50
C GLN A 139 22.72 -2.61 -18.61
N VAL A 140 21.75 -1.78 -19.00
CA VAL A 140 21.28 -0.64 -18.19
C VAL A 140 20.55 -1.15 -16.94
N VAL A 141 19.76 -2.22 -17.08
CA VAL A 141 19.07 -2.87 -15.97
C VAL A 141 20.04 -3.50 -14.99
N ILE A 142 21.00 -4.29 -15.49
CA ILE A 142 22.01 -4.97 -14.66
C ILE A 142 22.77 -3.93 -13.83
N LYS A 143 23.28 -2.88 -14.48
CA LYS A 143 23.98 -1.78 -13.81
C LYS A 143 23.15 -1.13 -12.71
N PHE A 144 21.85 -0.93 -12.94
CA PHE A 144 20.94 -0.35 -11.94
C PHE A 144 20.86 -1.19 -10.66
N TYR A 145 20.82 -2.51 -10.80
CA TYR A 145 20.80 -3.44 -9.66
C TYR A 145 22.17 -3.57 -9.00
N GLU A 146 23.26 -3.66 -9.77
CA GLU A 146 24.64 -3.71 -9.26
C GLU A 146 24.95 -2.51 -8.35
N GLU A 147 24.53 -1.31 -8.75
CA GLU A 147 24.70 -0.08 -7.95
C GLU A 147 23.86 -0.08 -6.65
N ARG A 148 22.87 -0.97 -6.52
CA ARG A 148 21.88 -0.97 -5.41
C ARG A 148 21.86 -2.25 -4.58
N LEU A 149 22.68 -3.23 -4.93
CA LEU A 149 22.78 -4.50 -4.23
C LEU A 149 23.33 -4.26 -2.81
N THR A 150 22.46 -4.35 -1.82
CA THR A 150 22.83 -4.33 -0.40
C THR A 150 22.73 -5.75 0.16
N TRP A 151 23.82 -6.23 0.74
CA TRP A 151 23.84 -7.49 1.46
C TRP A 151 23.51 -7.20 2.92
N SER A 152 22.35 -7.64 3.40
CA SER A 152 22.05 -7.60 4.83
C SER A 152 22.93 -8.62 5.54
N ALA A 153 23.95 -8.15 6.26
CA ALA A 153 24.66 -8.99 7.22
C ALA A 153 23.72 -9.32 8.39
N PRO A 154 23.68 -10.56 8.88
CA PRO A 154 22.94 -10.86 10.10
C PRO A 154 23.49 -10.01 11.25
N PRO A 155 22.64 -9.52 12.17
CA PRO A 155 23.13 -8.83 13.35
C PRO A 155 24.06 -9.78 14.12
N SER A 156 25.28 -9.33 14.40
CA SER A 156 26.22 -10.05 15.24
C SER A 156 25.66 -10.11 16.67
N GLU A 157 25.00 -11.21 17.02
CA GLU A 157 24.76 -11.56 18.42
C GLU A 157 26.07 -12.09 19.01
N ASP A 158 26.96 -11.18 19.42
CA ASP A 158 28.04 -11.56 20.33
C ASP A 158 27.49 -11.57 21.76
N TYR A 159 27.18 -12.79 22.19
CA TYR A 159 26.84 -13.22 23.53
C TYR A 159 27.81 -12.64 24.57
N ARG A 160 27.30 -11.83 25.50
CA ARG A 160 27.99 -11.53 26.75
C ARG A 160 27.78 -12.69 27.71
N ASN A 161 28.86 -13.44 27.99
CA ASN A 161 29.00 -14.26 29.19
C ASN A 161 29.23 -13.36 30.41
#